data_AF-A0A835IVE3-F1
#
_entry.id   AF-A0A835IVE3-F1
#
_cell.length_a   1.000
_cell.length_b   1.000
_cell.length_c   1.000
_cell.angle_alpha   90.00
_cell.angle_beta   90.00
_cell.angle_gamma   90.00
#
_symmetry.space_group_name_H-M   'P 1'
#
loop_
_entity.id
_entity.type
_entity.pdbx_description
1 polymer ?
#
loop_
_entity_poly.entity_id
_entity_poly.type
_entity_poly.pdbx_seq_one_letter_code
_entity_poly.pdbx_strand_id
1 'polypeptide(L)'
;MKTPICHVLLLLFPLLSLSFYVAEPSPFNITVDSPPSTPFNITRGSSLSASPNQISYWLSPSGIFAFGFYSLCHETSRYKVGIWITDTGRTPVWSAKSNSYEPIYDGSSLRLNHKGVFMLQRLGFKEEPLFSNEMERASYALMHDNDNFIIYNPNSLVIWQSFDYPTNTILSGQTLKTGKKLVFNYEVVMQENGNLVMYNEYDLYRWQS
;
A
#
# COMPACT_ATOMS: atom_id res chain seq x y z
N MET A 1 31.45 -6.10 -26.26
CA MET A 1 30.89 -6.37 -24.93
C MET A 1 31.85 -5.79 -23.90
N LYS A 2 31.49 -4.66 -23.29
CA LYS A 2 32.30 -3.96 -22.28
C LYS A 2 31.72 -4.29 -20.90
N THR A 3 32.51 -4.93 -20.06
CA THR A 3 32.31 -4.98 -18.61
C THR A 3 32.97 -3.73 -17.99
N PRO A 4 32.33 -3.01 -17.05
CA PRO A 4 33.03 -1.99 -16.29
C PRO A 4 33.66 -2.64 -15.06
N ILE A 5 34.99 -2.68 -15.05
CA ILE A 5 35.83 -3.00 -13.90
C ILE A 5 35.93 -1.72 -13.05
N CYS A 6 35.51 -1.83 -11.79
CA CYS A 6 35.58 -0.77 -10.80
C CYS A 6 37.05 -0.38 -10.57
N HIS A 7 37.44 0.82 -10.99
CA HIS A 7 38.79 1.35 -10.75
C HIS A 7 38.90 1.78 -9.28
N VAL A 8 39.79 1.12 -8.54
CA VAL A 8 40.26 1.56 -7.22
C VAL A 8 41.19 2.76 -7.46
N LEU A 9 40.73 3.95 -7.11
CA LEU A 9 41.53 5.17 -7.14
C LEU A 9 42.34 5.25 -5.83
N LEU A 10 43.63 4.95 -5.91
CA LEU A 10 44.59 5.12 -4.82
C LEU A 10 45.02 6.60 -4.81
N LEU A 11 44.50 7.40 -3.87
CA LEU A 11 44.95 8.77 -3.64
C LEU A 11 45.95 8.79 -2.47
N LEU A 12 47.17 9.24 -2.77
CA LEU A 12 48.22 9.55 -1.80
C LEU A 12 47.88 10.88 -1.11
N PHE A 13 47.78 10.89 0.22
CA PHE A 13 47.59 12.10 1.03
C PHE A 13 48.95 12.65 1.50
N PRO A 14 49.25 13.96 1.33
CA PRO A 14 50.30 14.61 2.08
C PRO A 14 49.79 14.98 3.48
N LEU A 15 50.62 14.75 4.51
CA LEU A 15 50.36 15.13 5.90
C LEU A 15 50.26 16.65 6.02
N LEU A 16 49.04 17.17 6.19
CA LEU A 16 48.77 18.54 6.61
C LEU A 16 48.30 18.52 8.07
N SER A 17 48.97 19.31 8.91
CA SER A 17 48.69 19.47 10.32
C SER A 17 47.25 19.94 10.55
N LEU A 18 46.47 19.18 11.31
CA LEU A 18 45.11 19.53 11.72
C LEU A 18 45.17 20.59 12.83
N SER A 19 44.87 21.84 12.51
CA SER A 19 44.41 22.81 13.51
C SER A 19 42.91 22.56 13.76
N PHE A 20 42.55 22.19 14.98
CA PHE A 20 41.16 22.00 15.38
C PHE A 20 40.46 23.36 15.45
N TYR A 21 39.63 23.66 14.46
CA TYR A 21 38.65 24.75 14.55
C TYR A 21 37.36 24.15 15.11
N VAL A 22 37.01 24.49 16.35
CA VAL A 22 35.71 24.15 16.93
C VAL A 22 34.69 25.14 16.37
N ALA A 23 33.91 24.72 15.38
CA ALA A 23 32.76 25.48 14.92
C ALA A 23 31.64 25.36 15.96
N GLU A 24 31.15 26.49 16.46
CA GLU A 24 29.94 26.52 17.28
C GLU A 24 28.76 25.96 16.48
N PRO A 25 27.89 25.11 17.07
CA PRO A 25 26.73 24.59 16.36
C PRO A 25 25.75 25.75 16.10
N SER A 26 25.63 26.15 14.85
CA SER A 26 24.53 27.00 14.42
C SER A 26 23.20 26.29 14.75
N PRO A 27 22.19 26.98 15.30
CA PRO A 27 20.89 26.37 15.56
C PRO A 27 20.29 25.93 14.22
N PHE A 28 20.27 24.62 13.99
CA PHE A 28 19.49 24.02 12.92
C PHE A 28 18.01 24.19 13.27
N ASN A 29 17.38 25.23 12.71
CA ASN A 29 15.93 25.28 12.64
C ASN A 29 15.49 24.20 11.66
N ILE A 30 15.08 23.05 12.18
CA ILE A 30 14.35 22.05 11.41
C ILE A 30 12.98 22.67 11.12
N THR A 31 12.86 23.34 9.97
CA THR A 31 11.55 23.48 9.33
C THR A 31 11.15 22.07 8.92
N VAL A 32 10.35 21.41 9.76
CA VAL A 32 9.54 20.28 9.33
C VAL A 32 8.61 20.87 8.29
N ASP A 33 8.99 20.76 7.02
CA ASP A 33 8.06 20.95 5.92
C ASP A 33 6.97 19.90 6.16
N SER A 34 5.84 20.35 6.70
CA SER A 34 4.66 19.51 6.81
C SER A 34 4.41 18.95 5.41
N PRO A 35 4.29 17.62 5.24
CA PRO A 35 3.89 17.08 3.95
C PRO A 35 2.62 17.81 3.52
N PRO A 36 2.45 18.12 2.22
CA PRO A 36 1.29 18.84 1.72
C PRO A 36 0.07 18.16 2.29
N SER A 37 -0.77 18.93 3.01
CA SER A 37 -1.93 18.43 3.72
C SER A 37 -2.89 17.81 2.72
N THR A 38 -2.70 16.53 2.43
CA THR A 38 -3.69 15.74 1.73
C THR A 38 -4.92 15.76 2.64
N PRO A 39 -6.09 16.18 2.15
CA PRO A 39 -7.30 16.01 2.93
C PRO A 39 -7.36 14.53 3.31
N PHE A 40 -7.44 14.23 4.61
CA PHE A 40 -7.51 12.85 5.09
C PHE A 40 -8.65 12.11 4.37
N ASN A 41 -9.75 12.82 4.14
CA ASN A 41 -10.90 12.36 3.37
C ASN A 41 -10.61 12.30 1.86
N ILE A 42 -10.71 11.10 1.31
CA ILE A 42 -10.72 10.85 -0.12
C ILE A 42 -12.15 11.07 -0.60
N THR A 43 -12.40 12.22 -1.21
CA THR A 43 -13.74 12.61 -1.67
C THR A 43 -14.01 12.17 -3.11
N ARG A 44 -15.27 12.25 -3.54
CA ARG A 44 -15.65 12.06 -4.94
C ARG A 44 -14.87 13.00 -5.87
N GLY A 45 -14.36 12.45 -6.96
CA GLY A 45 -13.48 13.15 -7.92
C GLY A 45 -11.99 12.96 -7.64
N SER A 46 -11.60 12.48 -6.46
CA SER A 46 -10.19 12.20 -6.14
C SER A 46 -9.65 11.05 -7.01
N SER A 47 -8.41 11.20 -7.47
CA SER A 47 -7.73 10.20 -8.29
C SER A 47 -6.24 10.07 -7.94
N LEU A 48 -5.70 8.89 -8.22
CA LEU A 48 -4.29 8.56 -8.17
C LEU A 48 -3.89 8.04 -9.55
N SER A 49 -2.63 8.23 -9.91
CA SER A 49 -2.02 7.63 -11.11
C SER A 49 -0.82 6.79 -10.71
N ALA A 50 -0.66 5.65 -11.36
CA ALA A 50 0.55 4.86 -11.29
C ALA A 50 1.61 5.52 -12.17
N SER A 51 2.69 6.02 -11.57
CA SER A 51 3.83 6.60 -12.30
C SER A 51 5.16 6.31 -11.58
N PRO A 52 6.25 6.01 -12.31
CA PRO A 52 7.58 5.79 -11.74
C PRO A 52 8.12 7.03 -11.03
N ASN A 53 7.81 8.21 -11.56
CA ASN A 53 8.36 9.48 -11.11
C ASN A 53 7.50 10.13 -10.01
N GLN A 54 6.27 9.66 -9.83
CA GLN A 54 5.33 10.18 -8.82
C GLN A 54 4.36 9.06 -8.43
N ILE A 55 4.74 8.27 -7.42
CA ILE A 55 3.85 7.25 -6.87
C ILE A 55 2.80 7.97 -6.04
N SER A 56 1.55 8.00 -6.54
CA SER A 56 0.43 8.66 -5.90
C SER A 56 -0.29 7.72 -4.93
N TYR A 57 -0.49 8.19 -3.70
CA TYR A 57 -1.15 7.46 -2.62
C TYR A 57 -1.91 8.41 -1.69
N TRP A 58 -2.85 7.86 -0.92
CA TRP A 58 -3.53 8.53 0.17
C TRP A 58 -2.96 8.05 1.50
N LEU A 59 -2.52 8.99 2.33
CA LEU A 59 -1.93 8.72 3.64
C LEU A 59 -3.00 8.63 4.73
N SER A 60 -2.70 7.80 5.72
CA SER A 60 -3.31 7.86 7.04
C SER A 60 -2.88 9.13 7.79
N PRO A 61 -3.63 9.59 8.80
CA PRO A 61 -3.30 10.79 9.57
C PRO A 61 -1.90 10.81 10.18
N SER A 62 -1.42 9.66 10.66
CA SER A 62 -0.07 9.47 11.18
C SER A 62 1.01 9.44 10.10
N GLY A 63 0.64 9.21 8.84
CA GLY A 63 1.54 8.99 7.72
C GLY A 63 2.19 7.60 7.68
N ILE A 64 1.89 6.71 8.65
CA ILE A 64 2.49 5.37 8.76
C ILE A 64 1.93 4.44 7.67
N PHE A 65 0.63 4.54 7.40
CA PHE A 65 -0.04 3.74 6.38
C PHE A 65 -0.39 4.58 5.16
N ALA A 66 -0.30 3.94 4.00
CA ALA A 66 -0.71 4.52 2.73
C ALA A 66 -1.59 3.53 1.95
N PHE A 67 -2.60 4.04 1.26
CA PHE A 67 -3.39 3.30 0.28
C PHE A 67 -3.18 3.89 -1.11
N GLY A 68 -2.97 3.04 -2.12
CA GLY A 68 -2.83 3.49 -3.50
C GLY A 68 -2.08 2.49 -4.37
N PHE A 69 -1.32 3.00 -5.33
CA PHE A 69 -0.44 2.18 -6.15
C PHE A 69 0.90 1.94 -5.44
N TYR A 70 1.33 0.69 -5.39
CA TYR A 70 2.67 0.33 -4.97
C TYR A 70 3.34 -0.57 -6.02
N SER A 71 4.64 -0.39 -6.21
CA SER A 71 5.44 -1.17 -7.16
C SER A 71 5.79 -2.53 -6.57
N LEU A 72 5.77 -3.56 -7.40
CA LEU A 72 6.36 -4.86 -7.05
C LEU A 72 7.87 -4.75 -7.24
N CYS A 73 8.65 -5.04 -6.20
CA CYS A 73 10.12 -4.99 -6.25
C CYS A 73 10.67 -5.65 -7.52
N HIS A 74 11.70 -5.03 -8.10
CA HIS A 74 12.43 -5.42 -9.33
C HIS A 74 11.83 -4.99 -10.67
N GLU A 75 10.61 -4.45 -10.72
CA GLU A 75 10.03 -3.97 -11.99
C GLU A 75 9.47 -2.56 -11.87
N THR A 76 10.11 -1.63 -12.58
CA THR A 76 9.85 -0.18 -12.50
C THR A 76 8.52 0.24 -13.14
N SER A 77 7.73 -0.69 -13.66
CA SER A 77 6.52 -0.39 -14.43
C SER A 77 5.28 -1.20 -14.04
N ARG A 78 5.39 -2.17 -13.10
CA ARG A 78 4.24 -2.96 -12.63
C ARG A 78 3.82 -2.57 -11.21
N TYR A 79 2.52 -2.42 -11.05
CA TYR A 79 1.91 -1.95 -9.81
C TYR A 79 0.84 -2.92 -9.31
N LYS A 80 0.52 -2.79 -8.03
CA LYS A 80 -0.71 -3.29 -7.42
C LYS A 80 -1.40 -2.14 -6.70
N VAL A 81 -2.70 -2.30 -6.46
CA VAL A 81 -3.45 -1.43 -5.55
C VAL A 81 -3.50 -2.09 -4.19
N GLY A 82 -3.18 -1.36 -3.13
CA GLY A 82 -3.24 -1.90 -1.78
C GLY A 82 -2.77 -0.95 -0.71
N ILE A 83 -2.45 -1.52 0.45
CA ILE A 83 -2.00 -0.81 1.66
C ILE A 83 -0.57 -1.23 1.96
N TRP A 84 0.28 -0.27 2.32
CA TRP A 84 1.65 -0.52 2.76
C TRP A 84 2.05 0.40 3.90
N ILE A 85 3.08 -0.03 4.63
CA ILE A 85 3.75 0.76 5.67
C ILE A 85 4.80 1.64 5.01
N THR A 86 4.80 2.94 5.30
CA THR A 86 5.66 3.93 4.63
C THR A 86 7.11 3.94 5.12
N ASP A 87 7.35 3.67 6.40
CA ASP A 87 8.66 3.78 7.07
C ASP A 87 9.62 2.60 6.78
N THR A 88 9.09 1.41 6.52
CA THR A 88 9.89 0.17 6.33
C THR A 88 10.15 -0.17 4.86
N GLY A 89 10.34 0.85 4.01
CA GLY A 89 10.60 0.62 2.58
C GLY A 89 9.38 0.14 1.79
N ARG A 90 8.19 0.65 2.16
CA ARG A 90 6.92 0.38 1.45
C ARG A 90 6.51 -1.09 1.48
N THR A 91 6.58 -1.71 2.65
CA THR A 91 6.19 -3.11 2.84
C THR A 91 4.68 -3.26 2.62
N PRO A 92 4.23 -4.03 1.60
CA PRO A 92 2.79 -4.26 1.39
C PRO A 92 2.21 -5.11 2.52
N VAL A 93 1.10 -4.65 3.09
CA VAL A 93 0.39 -5.35 4.17
C VAL A 93 -0.99 -5.85 3.72
N TRP A 94 -1.53 -5.27 2.64
CA TRP A 94 -2.78 -5.70 2.03
C TRP A 94 -2.81 -5.38 0.54
N SER A 95 -3.49 -6.19 -0.26
CA SER A 95 -3.69 -5.95 -1.70
C SER A 95 -5.15 -6.04 -2.08
N ALA A 96 -5.62 -5.13 -2.94
CA ALA A 96 -6.94 -5.28 -3.54
C ALA A 96 -6.95 -6.53 -4.43
N LYS A 97 -7.92 -7.42 -4.20
CA LYS A 97 -8.20 -8.49 -5.15
C LYS A 97 -8.84 -7.86 -6.37
N SER A 98 -8.15 -7.91 -7.49
CA SER A 98 -8.74 -7.55 -8.76
C SER A 98 -9.60 -8.69 -9.28
N ASN A 99 -10.76 -8.34 -9.87
CA ASN A 99 -11.60 -9.29 -10.60
C ASN A 99 -10.98 -9.69 -11.96
N SER A 100 -9.89 -9.04 -12.35
CA SER A 100 -9.23 -9.20 -13.62
C SER A 100 -7.79 -9.69 -13.41
N TYR A 101 -7.35 -10.60 -14.27
CA TYR A 101 -5.95 -11.07 -14.32
C TYR A 101 -5.02 -10.05 -15.00
N GLU A 102 -5.56 -8.93 -15.48
CA GLU A 102 -4.80 -7.94 -16.23
C GLU A 102 -3.84 -7.15 -15.33
N PRO A 103 -2.56 -7.03 -15.74
CA PRO A 103 -1.54 -6.31 -14.99
C PRO A 103 -1.83 -4.80 -14.93
N ILE A 104 -1.42 -4.17 -13.83
CA ILE A 104 -1.49 -2.70 -13.68
C ILE A 104 -0.11 -2.15 -14.05
N TYR A 105 -0.06 -1.37 -15.13
CA TYR A 105 1.17 -0.71 -15.60
C TYR A 105 1.18 0.79 -15.30
N ASP A 106 2.33 1.43 -15.54
CA ASP A 106 2.45 2.88 -15.62
C ASP A 106 1.34 3.48 -16.52
N GLY A 107 0.82 4.65 -16.15
CA GLY A 107 -0.31 5.30 -16.81
C GLY A 107 -1.69 4.78 -16.38
N SER A 108 -1.75 3.77 -15.51
CA SER A 108 -3.02 3.35 -14.90
C SER A 108 -3.49 4.39 -13.87
N SER A 109 -4.80 4.49 -13.64
CA SER A 109 -5.37 5.40 -12.65
C SER A 109 -6.43 4.74 -11.77
N LEU A 110 -6.51 5.18 -10.53
CA LEU A 110 -7.52 4.78 -9.56
C LEU A 110 -8.30 6.03 -9.16
N ARG A 111 -9.62 6.01 -9.30
CA ARG A 111 -10.46 7.17 -8.97
C ARG A 111 -11.67 6.79 -8.13
N LEU A 112 -11.99 7.61 -7.14
CA LEU A 112 -13.32 7.63 -6.57
C LEU A 112 -14.18 8.53 -7.46
N ASN A 113 -14.97 7.95 -8.36
CA ASN A 113 -15.72 8.76 -9.33
C ASN A 113 -16.86 9.57 -8.66
N HIS A 114 -17.47 10.49 -9.42
CA HIS A 114 -18.59 11.30 -8.91
C HIS A 114 -19.84 10.49 -8.54
N LYS A 115 -19.95 9.24 -8.98
CA LYS A 115 -21.01 8.30 -8.59
C LYS A 115 -20.70 7.56 -7.29
N GLY A 116 -19.57 7.81 -6.64
CA GLY A 116 -19.19 7.17 -5.39
C GLY A 116 -18.69 5.72 -5.55
N VAL A 117 -18.09 5.41 -6.70
CA VAL A 117 -17.51 4.08 -6.98
C VAL A 117 -16.01 4.24 -7.20
N PHE A 118 -15.22 3.38 -6.55
CA PHE A 118 -13.79 3.25 -6.83
C PHE A 118 -13.59 2.51 -8.15
N MET A 119 -13.05 3.21 -9.13
CA MET A 119 -12.83 2.69 -10.48
C MET A 119 -11.34 2.61 -10.78
N LEU A 120 -10.92 1.47 -11.32
CA LEU A 120 -9.56 1.22 -11.80
C LEU A 120 -9.56 1.26 -13.32
N GLN A 121 -8.79 2.19 -13.87
CA GLN A 121 -8.51 2.30 -15.29
C GLN A 121 -7.08 1.81 -15.53
N ARG A 122 -6.93 0.60 -16.08
CA ARG A 122 -5.61 0.11 -16.53
C ARG A 122 -5.26 0.69 -17.89
N LEU A 123 -3.98 0.95 -18.14
CA LEU A 123 -3.52 1.43 -19.44
C LEU A 123 -3.92 0.44 -20.55
N GLY A 124 -4.70 0.91 -21.53
CA GLY A 124 -5.13 0.11 -22.68
C GLY A 124 -6.36 -0.78 -22.46
N PHE A 125 -6.97 -0.79 -21.27
CA PHE A 125 -8.14 -1.63 -20.98
C PHE A 125 -9.39 -0.79 -20.67
N LYS A 126 -10.54 -1.45 -20.50
CA LYS A 126 -11.75 -0.78 -20.03
C LYS A 126 -11.65 -0.49 -18.53
N GLU A 127 -12.22 0.61 -18.10
CA GLU A 127 -12.40 0.91 -16.68
C GLU A 127 -13.37 -0.08 -16.01
N GLU A 128 -13.02 -0.51 -14.79
CA GLU A 128 -13.84 -1.40 -13.98
C GLU A 128 -13.88 -0.98 -12.50
N PRO A 129 -14.93 -1.35 -11.75
CA PRO A 129 -14.95 -1.20 -10.30
C PRO A 129 -13.80 -1.98 -9.64
N LEU A 130 -13.10 -1.36 -8.69
CA LEU A 130 -12.05 -2.02 -7.92
C LEU A 130 -12.63 -3.03 -6.91
N PHE A 131 -13.80 -2.73 -6.34
CA PHE A 131 -14.46 -3.55 -5.34
C PHE A 131 -15.79 -4.09 -5.89
N SER A 132 -16.11 -5.34 -5.58
CA SER A 132 -17.26 -6.07 -6.14
C SER A 132 -18.63 -5.66 -5.59
N ASN A 133 -18.70 -4.86 -4.52
CA ASN A 133 -19.97 -4.46 -3.92
C ASN A 133 -20.41 -3.06 -4.41
N GLU A 134 -21.40 -3.03 -5.29
CA GLU A 134 -21.98 -1.80 -5.88
C GLU A 134 -23.26 -1.32 -5.18
N MET A 135 -23.70 -1.96 -4.08
CA MET A 135 -25.04 -1.66 -3.52
C MET A 135 -25.15 -0.28 -2.86
N GLU A 136 -24.06 0.24 -2.26
CA GLU A 136 -24.05 1.56 -1.63
C GLU A 136 -22.97 2.47 -2.23
N ARG A 137 -23.30 3.75 -2.41
CA ARG A 137 -22.41 4.75 -3.03
C ARG A 137 -21.60 5.48 -1.99
N ALA A 138 -20.27 5.45 -2.13
CA ALA A 138 -19.37 6.15 -1.25
C ALA A 138 -19.58 7.68 -1.34
N SER A 139 -19.48 8.36 -0.21
CA SER A 139 -19.32 9.82 -0.13
C SER A 139 -17.84 10.17 -0.01
N TYR A 140 -17.12 9.43 0.83
CA TYR A 140 -15.69 9.57 1.04
C TYR A 140 -15.07 8.24 1.50
N ALA A 141 -13.74 8.17 1.50
CA ALA A 141 -12.98 7.09 2.10
C ALA A 141 -11.82 7.63 2.94
N LEU A 142 -11.28 6.79 3.81
CA LEU A 142 -10.19 7.11 4.72
C LEU A 142 -9.21 5.95 4.82
N MET A 143 -7.92 6.27 4.79
CA MET A 143 -6.88 5.38 5.31
C MET A 143 -6.73 5.67 6.80
N HIS A 144 -7.05 4.72 7.68
CA HIS A 144 -6.93 4.90 9.13
C HIS A 144 -5.53 4.52 9.63
N ASP A 145 -5.19 5.03 10.82
CA ASP A 145 -3.92 4.74 11.52
C ASP A 145 -3.84 3.32 12.11
N ASN A 146 -4.92 2.55 12.00
CA ASN A 146 -4.97 1.14 12.38
C ASN A 146 -4.94 0.21 11.17
N ASP A 147 -4.31 0.65 10.07
CA ASP A 147 -4.11 -0.15 8.85
C ASP A 147 -5.41 -0.45 8.09
N ASN A 148 -6.56 0.08 8.52
CA ASN A 148 -7.83 -0.16 7.87
C ASN A 148 -8.17 0.93 6.86
N PHE A 149 -8.32 0.55 5.59
CA PHE A 149 -8.93 1.41 4.58
C PHE A 149 -10.45 1.25 4.64
N ILE A 150 -11.18 2.35 4.88
CA ILE A 150 -12.64 2.34 5.08
C ILE A 150 -13.33 3.30 4.11
N ILE A 151 -14.46 2.84 3.56
CA ILE A 151 -15.33 3.60 2.67
C ILE A 151 -16.65 3.88 3.37
N TYR A 152 -17.09 5.13 3.30
CA TYR A 152 -18.29 5.63 3.98
C TYR A 152 -19.34 6.13 3.00
N ASN A 153 -20.62 5.90 3.30
CA ASN A 153 -21.73 6.52 2.59
C ASN A 153 -21.99 7.97 3.07
N PRO A 154 -22.95 8.71 2.48
CA PRO A 154 -23.26 10.09 2.91
C PRO A 154 -23.68 10.25 4.37
N ASN A 155 -24.20 9.19 4.98
CA ASN A 155 -24.58 9.15 6.40
C ASN A 155 -23.42 8.76 7.33
N SER A 156 -22.20 8.66 6.80
CA SER A 156 -21.00 8.21 7.53
C SER A 156 -21.10 6.79 8.08
N LEU A 157 -21.92 5.94 7.47
CA LEU A 157 -21.95 4.52 7.75
C LEU A 157 -20.87 3.80 6.92
N VAL A 158 -20.23 2.80 7.53
CA VAL A 158 -19.24 1.96 6.87
C VAL A 158 -19.94 1.06 5.85
N ILE A 159 -19.57 1.18 4.58
CA ILE A 159 -20.13 0.36 3.49
C ILE A 159 -19.14 -0.67 2.94
N TRP A 160 -17.85 -0.44 3.18
CA TRP A 160 -16.78 -1.36 2.82
C TRP A 160 -15.55 -1.05 3.67
N GLN A 161 -14.78 -2.07 4.03
CA GLN A 161 -13.49 -1.92 4.70
C GLN A 161 -12.53 -3.05 4.33
N SER A 162 -11.23 -2.74 4.31
CA SER A 162 -10.18 -3.70 3.94
C SER A 162 -10.12 -4.92 4.85
N PHE A 163 -10.45 -4.74 6.14
CA PHE A 163 -10.43 -5.79 7.15
C PHE A 163 -11.41 -6.95 6.87
N ASP A 164 -12.49 -6.70 6.11
CA ASP A 164 -13.45 -7.75 5.73
C ASP A 164 -12.96 -8.61 4.55
N TYR A 165 -11.83 -8.23 3.94
CA TYR A 165 -11.20 -8.88 2.78
C TYR A 165 -9.72 -9.16 3.05
N PRO A 166 -9.38 -10.03 4.02
CA PRO A 166 -8.01 -10.41 4.28
C PRO A 166 -7.36 -11.01 3.03
N THR A 167 -6.06 -10.74 2.85
CA THR A 167 -5.28 -11.30 1.74
C THR A 167 -4.27 -12.31 2.23
N ASN A 168 -3.10 -11.86 2.66
CA ASN A 168 -1.98 -12.73 2.98
C ASN A 168 -1.42 -12.49 4.40
N THR A 169 -1.90 -11.45 5.08
CA THR A 169 -1.50 -11.04 6.44
C THR A 169 -2.75 -10.69 7.25
N ILE A 170 -2.78 -11.02 8.55
CA ILE A 170 -3.74 -10.42 9.50
C ILE A 170 -3.12 -9.14 10.01
N LEU A 171 -3.82 -8.02 9.81
CA LEU A 171 -3.36 -6.71 10.26
C LEU A 171 -3.60 -6.53 11.76
N SER A 172 -2.84 -5.63 12.39
CA SER A 172 -3.01 -5.35 13.82
C SER A 172 -4.44 -4.86 14.09
N GLY A 173 -5.11 -5.45 15.08
CA GLY A 173 -6.52 -5.14 15.38
C GLY A 173 -7.55 -5.74 14.40
N GLN A 174 -7.12 -6.44 13.35
CA GLN A 174 -8.04 -7.16 12.46
C GLN A 174 -8.49 -8.47 13.12
N THR A 175 -9.81 -8.68 13.20
CA THR A 175 -10.37 -9.97 13.60
C THR A 175 -10.63 -10.82 12.37
N LEU A 176 -10.03 -12.01 12.28
CA LEU A 176 -10.34 -12.98 11.23
C LEU A 176 -11.68 -13.65 11.53
N LYS A 177 -12.73 -13.22 10.83
CA LYS A 177 -14.08 -13.79 10.97
C LYS A 177 -14.15 -15.22 10.44
N THR A 178 -15.02 -16.03 11.02
CA THR A 178 -15.35 -17.39 10.55
C THR A 178 -15.65 -17.40 9.06
N GLY A 179 -15.11 -18.40 8.34
CA GLY A 179 -15.29 -18.55 6.89
C GLY A 179 -14.44 -17.60 6.03
N LYS A 180 -13.62 -16.73 6.63
CA LYS A 180 -12.59 -15.96 5.92
C LYS A 180 -11.27 -16.71 5.92
N LYS A 181 -10.46 -16.44 4.89
CA LYS A 181 -9.18 -17.10 4.66
C LYS A 181 -8.07 -16.13 4.31
N LEU A 182 -6.86 -16.45 4.76
CA LEU A 182 -5.61 -15.87 4.27
C LEU A 182 -5.00 -16.81 3.25
N VAL A 183 -4.46 -16.28 2.17
CA VAL A 183 -3.89 -17.06 1.07
C VAL A 183 -2.43 -16.64 0.84
N PHE A 184 -1.53 -17.61 1.03
CA PHE A 184 -0.15 -17.67 0.58
C PHE A 184 0.01 -18.99 -0.23
N ASN A 185 1.23 -19.52 -0.43
CA ASN A 185 1.42 -20.94 -0.81
C ASN A 185 0.73 -21.94 0.17
N TYR A 186 0.17 -21.40 1.26
CA TYR A 186 -0.65 -22.06 2.25
C TYR A 186 -1.93 -21.23 2.48
N GLU A 187 -3.03 -21.90 2.74
CA GLU A 187 -4.30 -21.27 3.09
C GLU A 187 -4.54 -21.39 4.60
N VAL A 188 -4.79 -20.28 5.29
CA VAL A 188 -5.15 -20.28 6.72
C VAL A 188 -6.62 -19.90 6.86
N VAL A 189 -7.41 -20.78 7.47
CA VAL A 189 -8.88 -20.66 7.58
C VAL A 189 -9.31 -20.70 9.03
N MET A 190 -10.18 -19.77 9.42
CA MET A 190 -10.94 -19.85 10.68
C MET A 190 -12.24 -20.63 10.42
N GLN A 191 -12.27 -21.89 10.88
CA GLN A 191 -13.40 -22.79 10.68
C GLN A 191 -14.58 -22.46 11.60
N GLU A 192 -15.76 -22.99 11.28
CA GLU A 192 -17.00 -22.77 12.07
C GLU A 192 -16.94 -23.33 13.49
N ASN A 193 -16.16 -24.38 13.70
CA ASN A 193 -15.91 -24.97 15.02
C ASN A 193 -14.93 -24.17 15.89
N GLY A 194 -14.39 -23.05 15.38
CA GLY A 194 -13.43 -22.21 16.08
C GLY A 194 -11.96 -22.60 15.89
N ASN A 195 -11.66 -23.65 15.12
CA ASN A 195 -10.28 -24.06 14.87
C ASN A 195 -9.63 -23.19 13.78
N LEU A 196 -8.35 -22.85 13.99
CA LEU A 196 -7.52 -22.25 12.95
C LEU A 196 -6.72 -23.35 12.25
N VAL A 197 -6.94 -23.53 10.95
CA VAL A 197 -6.30 -24.61 10.17
C VAL A 197 -5.49 -24.03 9.02
N MET A 198 -4.29 -24.59 8.81
CA MET A 198 -3.43 -24.26 7.67
C MET A 198 -3.40 -25.42 6.67
N TYR A 199 -3.76 -25.15 5.41
CA TYR A 199 -3.70 -26.08 4.29
C TYR A 199 -2.56 -25.72 3.35
N ASN A 200 -2.01 -26.69 2.62
CA ASN A 200 -1.12 -26.44 1.48
C ASN A 200 -1.92 -26.38 0.16
N GLU A 201 -1.22 -26.20 -0.96
CA GLU A 201 -1.79 -26.18 -2.31
C GLU A 201 -2.52 -27.48 -2.75
N TYR A 202 -2.38 -28.56 -1.98
CA TYR A 202 -3.03 -29.86 -2.22
C TYR A 202 -4.18 -30.15 -1.24
N ASP A 203 -4.68 -29.14 -0.54
CA ASP A 203 -5.72 -29.25 0.50
C ASP A 203 -5.35 -30.23 1.64
N LEU A 204 -4.06 -30.49 1.85
CA LEU A 204 -3.59 -31.25 3.00
C LEU A 204 -3.39 -30.30 4.18
N TYR A 205 -4.06 -30.59 5.30
CA TYR A 205 -3.84 -29.85 6.54
C TYR A 205 -2.42 -30.09 7.04
N ARG A 206 -1.70 -29.01 7.32
CA ARG A 206 -0.34 -29.03 7.86
C ARG A 206 -0.31 -28.80 9.37
N TRP A 207 -1.29 -28.07 9.89
CA TRP A 207 -1.39 -27.71 11.30
C TRP A 207 -2.84 -27.34 11.68
N GLN A 208 -3.20 -27.61 12.93
CA GLN A 208 -4.46 -27.22 13.57
C GLN A 208 -4.21 -26.87 15.06
N SER A 209 -4.97 -25.90 15.59
CA SER A 209 -5.02 -25.54 17.02
C SER A 209 -6.06 -26.33 17.80
#